data_AF-A0A812RYQ5-F1
#
_entry.id   AF-A0A812RYQ5-F1
#
_cell.length_a   1.000
_cell.length_b   1.000
_cell.length_c   1.000
_cell.angle_alpha   90.00
_cell.angle_beta   90.00
_cell.angle_gamma   90.00
#
_symmetry.space_group_name_H-M   'P 1'
#
loop_
_entity.id
_entity.type
_entity.pdbx_description
1 polymer ?
#
loop_
_entity_poly.entity_id
_entity_poly.type
_entity_poly.pdbx_seq_one_letter_code
_entity_poly.pdbx_strand_id
1 'polypeptide(L)'
;MRMGLNTALAITIHNFPEGLAGMVAGLIDPSVGFTLTLAIAIHNLPEGLCIALPVYYSSGSRLKGFLLATVSGLSEPVGALIAWGIVASSGQDMNGMIYGILFGM
;
A
#
# COMPACT_ATOMS: atom_id res chain seq x y z
N MET A 1 -11.26 13.20 -15.90
CA MET A 1 -9.85 12.76 -15.75
C MET A 1 -9.22 13.26 -14.47
N ARG A 2 -9.39 14.55 -14.09
CA ARG A 2 -8.88 15.12 -12.83
C ARG A 2 -9.28 14.33 -11.57
N MET A 3 -10.55 13.96 -11.45
CA MET A 3 -11.04 13.16 -10.31
C MET A 3 -10.28 11.83 -10.17
N GLY A 4 -10.21 11.02 -11.23
CA GLY A 4 -9.52 9.71 -11.16
C GLY A 4 -8.02 9.79 -10.88
N LEU A 5 -7.33 10.83 -11.39
CA LEU A 5 -5.93 11.09 -11.06
C LEU A 5 -5.74 11.50 -9.60
N ASN A 6 -6.60 12.37 -9.07
CA ASN A 6 -6.55 12.77 -7.67
C ASN A 6 -6.84 11.59 -6.73
N THR A 7 -7.82 10.75 -7.08
CA THR A 7 -8.13 9.53 -6.34
C THR A 7 -6.97 8.55 -6.38
N ALA A 8 -6.32 8.38 -7.55
CA ALA A 8 -5.13 7.54 -7.67
C ALA A 8 -4.00 8.02 -6.75
N LEU A 9 -3.71 9.32 -6.73
CA LEU A 9 -2.68 9.89 -5.85
C LEU A 9 -3.01 9.68 -4.37
N ALA A 10 -4.26 9.94 -3.98
CA ALA A 10 -4.69 9.80 -2.59
C ALA A 10 -4.57 8.34 -2.10
N ILE A 11 -5.04 7.38 -2.92
CA ILE A 11 -4.96 5.95 -2.61
C ILE A 11 -3.49 5.49 -2.65
N THR A 12 -2.68 5.95 -3.61
CA THR A 12 -1.23 5.62 -3.64
C THR A 12 -0.55 5.96 -2.31
N ILE A 13 -0.87 7.14 -1.74
CA ILE A 13 -0.36 7.58 -0.43
C ILE A 13 -0.94 6.73 0.71
N HIS A 14 -2.21 6.32 0.62
CA HIS A 14 -2.87 5.48 1.63
C HIS A 14 -2.31 4.05 1.70
N ASN A 15 -2.04 3.44 0.54
CA ASN A 15 -1.53 2.07 0.42
C ASN A 15 -0.07 1.96 0.87
N PHE A 16 0.66 3.07 0.93
CA PHE A 16 2.05 3.07 1.40
C PHE A 16 2.17 2.63 2.88
N PRO A 17 1.45 3.23 3.84
CA PRO A 17 1.33 2.73 5.21
C PRO A 17 0.86 1.28 5.33
N GLU A 18 -0.03 0.81 4.47
CA GLU A 18 -0.50 -0.58 4.50
C GLU A 18 0.63 -1.57 4.18
N GLY A 19 1.47 -1.23 3.20
CA GLY A 19 2.69 -1.99 2.89
C GLY A 19 3.66 -2.06 4.06
N LEU A 20 3.86 -0.93 4.77
CA LEU A 20 4.67 -0.90 5.99
C LEU A 20 4.08 -1.82 7.07
N ALA A 21 2.77 -1.73 7.31
CA ALA A 21 2.06 -2.52 8.30
C ALA A 21 2.13 -4.02 8.01
N GLY A 22 1.90 -4.43 6.76
CA GLY A 22 1.99 -5.83 6.33
C GLY A 22 3.37 -6.43 6.57
N MET A 23 4.44 -5.71 6.22
CA MET A 23 5.81 -6.17 6.45
C MET A 23 6.14 -6.27 7.94
N VAL A 24 5.88 -5.21 8.71
CA VAL A 24 6.19 -5.20 10.16
C VAL A 24 5.42 -6.31 10.88
N ALA A 25 4.13 -6.49 10.57
CA ALA A 25 3.34 -7.57 11.14
C ALA A 25 3.94 -8.96 10.83
N GLY A 26 4.37 -9.19 9.58
CA GLY A 26 5.02 -10.43 9.18
C GLY A 26 6.38 -10.69 9.85
N LEU A 27 7.14 -9.64 10.15
CA LEU A 27 8.41 -9.75 10.88
C LEU A 27 8.21 -10.06 12.38
N ILE A 28 7.10 -9.61 12.97
CA ILE A 28 6.75 -9.88 14.37
C ILE A 28 6.15 -11.29 14.53
N ASP A 29 5.13 -11.59 13.72
CA ASP A 29 4.44 -12.89 13.70
C ASP A 29 3.94 -13.19 12.28
N PRO A 30 4.49 -14.21 11.61
CA PRO A 30 4.08 -14.59 10.24
C PRO A 30 2.59 -14.89 10.08
N SER A 31 1.93 -15.43 11.11
CA SER A 31 0.49 -15.73 11.09
C SER A 31 -0.35 -14.45 11.07
N VAL A 32 0.05 -13.47 11.90
CA VAL A 32 -0.57 -12.14 11.93
C VAL A 32 -0.29 -11.40 10.61
N GLY A 33 0.95 -11.42 10.13
CA GLY A 33 1.33 -10.80 8.85
C GLY A 33 0.56 -11.37 7.67
N PHE A 34 0.40 -12.70 7.59
CA PHE A 34 -0.40 -13.35 6.55
C PHE A 34 -1.87 -12.91 6.62
N THR A 35 -2.46 -12.94 7.82
CA THR A 35 -3.86 -12.55 8.04
C THR A 35 -4.09 -11.08 7.66
N LEU A 36 -3.18 -10.18 8.07
CA LEU A 36 -3.26 -8.76 7.76
C LEU A 36 -3.09 -8.49 6.26
N THR A 37 -2.09 -9.09 5.62
CA THR A 37 -1.85 -8.93 4.18
C THR A 37 -3.03 -9.42 3.36
N LEU A 38 -3.67 -10.52 3.78
CA LEU A 38 -4.88 -11.02 3.13
C LEU A 38 -6.05 -10.03 3.29
N ALA A 39 -6.21 -9.45 4.48
CA ALA A 39 -7.25 -8.45 4.73
C ALA A 39 -7.03 -7.18 3.88
N ILE A 40 -5.79 -6.70 3.79
CA ILE A 40 -5.38 -5.57 2.92
C ILE A 40 -5.67 -5.90 1.45
N ALA A 41 -5.30 -7.09 0.97
CA ALA A 41 -5.57 -7.50 -0.41
C ALA A 41 -7.07 -7.45 -0.77
N ILE A 42 -7.94 -7.81 0.18
CA ILE A 42 -9.40 -7.70 0.01
C ILE A 42 -9.84 -6.23 0.04
N HIS A 43 -9.25 -5.40 0.91
CA HIS A 43 -9.52 -3.96 0.99
C HIS A 43 -9.17 -3.21 -0.31
N ASN A 44 -8.09 -3.64 -0.98
CA ASN A 44 -7.54 -2.94 -2.14
C ASN A 44 -8.32 -3.21 -3.42
N LEU A 45 -9.22 -4.20 -3.42
CA LEU A 45 -10.13 -4.43 -4.54
C LEU A 45 -11.14 -3.26 -4.70
N PRO A 46 -11.90 -2.86 -3.65
CA PRO A 46 -12.66 -1.61 -3.65
C PRO A 46 -11.85 -0.36 -4.03
N GLU A 47 -10.65 -0.19 -3.47
CA GLU A 47 -9.81 0.99 -3.74
C GLU A 47 -9.35 1.07 -5.21
N GLY A 48 -8.92 -0.06 -5.77
CA GLY A 48 -8.57 -0.16 -7.18
C GLY A 48 -9.74 0.23 -8.08
N LEU A 49 -10.98 -0.15 -7.70
CA LEU A 49 -12.19 0.27 -8.42
C LEU A 49 -12.46 1.79 -8.30
N CYS A 50 -12.18 2.39 -7.13
CA CYS A 50 -12.27 3.83 -6.92
C CYS A 50 -11.33 4.63 -7.84
N ILE A 51 -10.22 4.03 -8.29
CA ILE A 51 -9.34 4.62 -9.32
C ILE A 51 -9.83 4.28 -10.72
N ALA A 52 -10.07 3.00 -11.00
CA ALA A 52 -10.31 2.50 -12.34
C ALA A 52 -11.61 3.04 -12.95
N LEU A 53 -12.69 3.17 -12.16
CA LEU A 53 -13.99 3.62 -12.67
C LEU A 53 -13.97 5.10 -13.10
N PRO A 54 -13.52 6.07 -12.28
CA PRO A 54 -13.44 7.47 -12.71
C PRO A 54 -12.49 7.68 -13.90
N VAL A 55 -11.39 6.92 -13.97
CA VAL A 55 -10.49 6.95 -15.13
C VAL A 55 -11.20 6.42 -16.37
N TYR A 56 -11.91 5.30 -16.27
CA TYR A 56 -12.67 4.74 -17.38
C TYR A 56 -13.77 5.71 -17.87
N TYR A 57 -14.63 6.21 -16.98
CA TYR A 57 -15.72 7.11 -17.33
C TYR A 57 -15.25 8.43 -17.96
N SER A 58 -14.00 8.82 -17.74
CA SER A 58 -13.45 10.04 -18.34
C SER A 58 -12.49 9.84 -19.51
N SER A 59 -12.00 8.63 -19.76
CA SER A 59 -11.07 8.33 -20.85
C SER A 59 -11.58 7.32 -21.87
N GLY A 60 -12.66 6.59 -21.55
CA GLY A 60 -13.18 5.47 -22.34
C GLY A 60 -12.32 4.21 -22.32
N SER A 61 -11.14 4.22 -21.67
CA SER A 61 -10.18 3.12 -21.70
C SER A 61 -10.16 2.35 -20.40
N ARG A 62 -10.55 1.07 -20.46
CA ARG A 62 -10.46 0.13 -19.34
C ARG A 62 -9.00 -0.13 -18.94
N LEU A 63 -8.11 -0.26 -19.94
CA LEU A 63 -6.69 -0.51 -19.71
C LEU A 63 -6.02 0.64 -18.95
N LYS A 64 -6.36 1.90 -19.26
CA LYS A 64 -5.85 3.05 -18.49
C LYS A 64 -6.28 3.01 -17.03
N GLY A 65 -7.55 2.68 -16.77
CA GLY A 65 -8.07 2.54 -15.41
C GLY A 65 -7.37 1.42 -14.64
N PHE A 66 -7.21 0.25 -15.26
CA PHE A 66 -6.47 -0.87 -14.69
C PHE A 66 -5.02 -0.52 -14.40
N LEU A 67 -4.28 0.05 -15.37
CA LEU A 67 -2.87 0.38 -15.19
C LEU A 67 -2.65 1.42 -14.09
N LEU A 68 -3.49 2.46 -14.00
CA LEU A 68 -3.38 3.45 -12.93
C LEU A 68 -3.69 2.86 -11.56
N ALA A 69 -4.69 1.98 -11.46
CA ALA A 69 -4.98 1.26 -10.22
C ALA A 69 -3.81 0.34 -9.81
N THR A 70 -3.24 -0.40 -10.76
CA THR A 70 -2.07 -1.25 -10.52
C THR A 70 -0.86 -0.44 -10.08
N VAL A 71 -0.56 0.68 -10.74
CA VAL A 71 0.55 1.57 -10.36
C VAL A 71 0.36 2.14 -8.96
N SER A 72 -0.88 2.48 -8.58
CA SER A 72 -1.20 2.90 -7.21
C SER A 72 -0.91 1.80 -6.20
N GLY A 73 -1.35 0.56 -6.47
CA GLY A 73 -1.11 -0.59 -5.58
C GLY A 73 0.37 -1.00 -5.47
N LEU A 74 1.25 -0.55 -6.38
CA LEU A 74 2.70 -0.74 -6.22
C LEU A 74 3.29 0.05 -5.04
N SER A 75 2.55 0.97 -4.41
CA SER A 75 3.04 1.64 -3.21
C SER A 75 3.14 0.70 -2.00
N GLU A 76 2.32 -0.35 -1.91
CA GLU A 76 2.41 -1.38 -0.87
C GLU A 76 3.74 -2.14 -0.88
N PRO A 77 4.19 -2.78 -1.99
CA PRO A 77 5.48 -3.45 -2.01
C PRO A 77 6.64 -2.47 -1.81
N VAL A 78 6.51 -1.21 -2.23
CA VAL A 78 7.51 -0.17 -1.95
C VAL A 78 7.57 0.14 -0.44
N GLY A 79 6.42 0.33 0.21
CA GLY A 79 6.32 0.49 1.66
C GLY A 79 6.91 -0.71 2.38
N ALA A 80 6.52 -1.93 2.01
CA ALA A 80 7.01 -3.17 2.59
C ALA A 80 8.55 -3.28 2.49
N LEU A 81 9.15 -2.96 1.35
CA LEU A 81 10.61 -2.98 1.17
C LEU A 81 11.31 -1.93 2.04
N ILE A 82 10.72 -0.74 2.20
CA ILE A 82 11.25 0.31 3.08
C ILE A 82 11.18 -0.13 4.55
N ALA A 83 10.04 -0.68 5.00
CA ALA A 83 9.92 -1.24 6.35
C ALA A 83 10.98 -2.31 6.60
N TRP A 84 11.13 -3.25 5.67
CA TRP A 84 12.13 -4.29 5.78
C TRP A 84 13.55 -3.73 5.85
N GLY A 85 13.89 -2.75 5.00
CA GLY A 85 15.21 -2.12 5.01
C GLY A 85 15.54 -1.40 6.32
N ILE A 86 14.57 -0.68 6.88
CA ILE A 86 14.71 0.01 8.17
C ILE A 86 14.94 -1.01 9.30
N VAL A 87 14.10 -2.04 9.39
CA VAL A 87 14.22 -3.07 10.43
C VAL A 87 15.49 -3.91 10.26
N ALA A 88 15.89 -4.22 9.03
CA ALA A 88 17.14 -4.93 8.77
C ALA A 88 18.35 -4.10 9.23
N SER A 89 18.33 -2.78 9.00
CA SER A 89 19.40 -1.87 9.42
C SER A 89 19.50 -1.69 10.95
N SER A 90 18.42 -1.94 11.69
CA SER A 90 18.41 -1.91 13.16
C SER A 90 18.89 -3.22 13.81
N GLY A 91 19.33 -4.20 13.02
CA GLY A 91 19.70 -5.51 13.54
C GLY A 91 18.50 -6.35 13.97
N GLN A 92 17.33 -6.13 13.34
CA GLN A 92 16.05 -6.74 13.69
C GLN A 92 15.51 -6.36 15.07
N ASP A 93 16.05 -5.30 15.67
CA ASP A 93 15.50 -4.73 16.90
C ASP A 93 14.29 -3.86 16.59
N MET A 94 13.12 -4.27 17.06
CA MET A 94 11.85 -3.58 16.87
C MET A 94 11.50 -2.76 18.11
N ASN A 95 12.31 -1.74 18.39
CA ASN A 95 12.12 -0.84 19.52
C ASN A 95 11.19 0.35 19.19
N GLY A 96 10.84 1.14 20.21
CA GLY A 96 9.91 2.28 20.04
C GLY A 96 10.36 3.34 19.03
N MET A 97 11.67 3.51 18.82
CA MET A 97 12.19 4.43 17.80
C MET A 97 11.91 3.91 16.38
N ILE A 98 12.07 2.61 16.14
CA ILE A 98 11.76 1.99 14.85
C ILE A 98 10.26 2.07 14.55
N TYR A 99 9.39 1.80 15.52
CA TYR A 99 7.95 2.03 15.36
C TYR A 99 7.62 3.50 15.06
N GLY A 100 8.29 4.45 15.74
CA GLY A 100 8.13 5.87 15.48
C GLY A 100 8.57 6.30 14.07
N ILE A 101 9.67 5.75 13.55
CA ILE A 101 10.14 6.00 12.19
C ILE A 101 9.16 5.44 11.15
N LEU A 102 8.62 4.24 11.38
CA LEU A 102 7.76 3.55 10.43
C LEU A 102 6.33 4.10 10.39
N PHE A 103 5.75 4.43 11.54
CA PHE A 103 4.33 4.80 11.66
C PHE A 103 4.08 6.23 12.16
N GLY A 104 5.13 7.00 12.42
CA GLY A 104 5.01 8.41 12.83
C GLY A 104 4.96 9.41 11.68
N MET A 105 4.97 8.95 10.43
CA MET A 105 4.85 9.77 9.22
C MET A 105 3.39 10.06 8.84
#